data_AF-A0AAJ0AX22-F1
#
_entry.id   AF-A0AAJ0AX22-F1
#
_cell.length_a   1.000
_cell.length_b   1.000
_cell.length_c   1.000
_cell.angle_alpha   90.00
_cell.angle_beta   90.00
_cell.angle_gamma   90.00
#
_symmetry.space_group_name_H-M   'P 1'
#
loop_
_entity.id
_entity.type
_entity.pdbx_description
1 polymer ?
#
loop_
_entity_poly.entity_id
_entity_poly.type
_entity_poly.pdbx_seq_one_letter_code
_entity_poly.pdbx_strand_id
1 'polypeptide(L)'
;MANEQISLPYLVMILLVTAFVIRFLFFSPAPAPAPRQSAAAVLRTREAAVERIQQMFPQVDRRTILWDLQRNGGNIQATSERILAGRMEAPPITFQPPPPPGANNAASSSSTPAKSPEKPTQPDLITRYKLQDKISAQQRQAEADAAAEKEKEKAAKGWSSNRDERQSLLQKRRDEMILAARRKMEAKIAAEKA
;
A
#
# COMPACT_ATOMS: atom_id res chain seq x y z
N MET A 1 -24.45 71.77 2.42
CA MET A 1 -23.54 71.08 3.35
C MET A 1 -24.39 70.21 4.26
N ALA A 2 -24.63 68.95 3.90
CA ALA A 2 -25.42 68.05 4.73
C ALA A 2 -24.53 67.57 5.88
N ASN A 3 -24.84 67.99 7.10
CA ASN A 3 -24.16 67.50 8.30
C ASN A 3 -24.73 66.11 8.61
N GLU A 4 -24.05 65.06 8.14
CA GLU A 4 -24.32 63.68 8.55
C GLU A 4 -23.97 63.53 10.03
N GLN A 5 -24.98 63.69 10.89
CA GLN A 5 -24.89 63.36 12.31
C GLN A 5 -24.88 61.83 12.45
N ILE A 6 -23.69 61.23 12.40
CA ILE A 6 -23.52 59.82 12.77
C ILE A 6 -24.00 59.65 14.21
N SER A 7 -25.04 58.85 14.40
CA SER A 7 -25.57 58.55 15.72
C SER A 7 -24.57 57.70 16.49
N LEU A 8 -24.29 58.10 17.73
CA LEU A 8 -23.39 57.40 18.65
C LEU A 8 -23.62 55.86 18.70
N PRO A 9 -24.87 55.33 18.75
CA PRO A 9 -25.09 53.89 18.73
C PRO A 9 -24.64 53.20 17.43
N TYR A 10 -24.70 53.89 16.29
CA TYR A 10 -24.27 53.34 15.00
C TYR A 10 -22.75 53.19 14.94
N LEU A 11 -22.01 54.14 15.52
CA LEU A 11 -20.56 54.07 15.64
C LEU A 11 -20.12 52.89 16.51
N VAL A 12 -20.81 52.65 17.63
CA VAL A 12 -20.55 51.47 18.49
C VAL A 12 -20.81 50.17 17.74
N MET A 13 -21.91 50.07 16.98
CA MET A 13 -22.22 48.89 16.18
C MET A 13 -21.17 48.62 15.10
N ILE A 14 -20.72 49.65 14.38
CA ILE A 14 -19.64 49.52 13.40
C ILE A 14 -18.35 49.03 14.06
N LEU A 15 -18.01 49.55 15.25
CA LEU A 15 -16.81 49.13 15.98
C LEU A 15 -16.89 47.65 16.39
N LEU A 16 -18.05 47.20 16.89
CA LEU A 16 -18.25 45.79 17.23
C LEU A 16 -18.18 44.87 16.01
N VAL A 17 -18.79 45.26 14.89
CA VAL A 17 -18.75 44.48 13.64
C VAL A 17 -17.33 44.42 13.07
N THR A 18 -16.62 45.56 13.03
CA THR A 18 -15.23 45.59 12.55
C THR A 18 -14.31 44.79 13.47
N ALA A 19 -14.45 44.89 14.79
CA ALA A 19 -13.72 44.06 15.73
C ALA A 19 -14.01 42.56 15.54
N PHE A 20 -15.26 42.18 15.30
CA PHE A 20 -15.65 40.80 15.04
C PHE A 20 -15.10 40.26 13.72
N VAL A 21 -15.12 41.06 12.66
CA VAL A 21 -14.53 40.70 11.35
C VAL A 21 -13.01 40.56 11.47
N ILE A 22 -12.32 41.47 12.16
CA ILE A 22 -10.88 41.38 12.40
C ILE A 22 -10.56 40.14 13.24
N ARG A 23 -11.33 39.88 14.31
CA ARG A 23 -11.22 38.68 15.13
C ARG A 23 -11.41 37.41 14.29
N PHE A 24 -12.37 37.41 13.38
CA PHE A 24 -12.69 36.24 12.56
C PHE A 24 -11.65 36.00 11.44
N LEU A 25 -11.14 37.06 10.82
CA LEU A 25 -10.17 36.96 9.72
C LEU A 25 -8.72 36.76 10.20
N PHE A 26 -8.31 37.42 11.28
CA PHE A 26 -6.93 37.38 11.76
C PHE A 26 -6.70 36.46 12.97
N PHE A 27 -7.75 36.16 13.74
CA PHE A 27 -7.66 35.33 14.95
C PHE A 27 -8.56 34.08 14.88
N SER A 28 -9.06 33.69 13.70
CA SER A 28 -9.61 32.34 13.55
C SER A 28 -8.48 31.34 13.79
N PRO A 29 -8.63 30.40 14.73
CA PRO A 29 -7.69 29.30 14.85
C PRO A 29 -7.68 28.56 13.51
N ALA A 30 -6.48 28.22 13.01
CA ALA A 30 -6.37 27.36 11.84
C ALA A 30 -7.25 26.12 12.07
N PRO A 31 -8.05 25.69 11.08
CA PRO A 31 -8.87 24.49 11.22
C PRO A 31 -7.94 23.37 11.68
N ALA A 32 -8.24 22.80 12.87
CA ALA A 32 -7.46 21.70 13.40
C ALA A 32 -7.34 20.65 12.29
N PRO A 33 -6.13 20.12 12.01
CA PRO A 33 -5.98 19.12 10.97
C PRO A 33 -6.97 18.01 11.25
N ALA A 34 -7.83 17.73 10.26
CA ALA A 34 -8.84 16.68 10.38
C ALA A 34 -8.17 15.44 10.98
N PRO A 35 -8.77 14.82 12.03
CA PRO A 35 -8.14 13.68 12.68
C PRO A 35 -7.82 12.67 11.59
N ARG A 36 -6.52 12.39 11.39
CA ARG A 36 -6.08 11.39 10.42
C ARG A 36 -6.80 10.11 10.81
N GLN A 37 -7.80 9.73 10.03
CA GLN A 37 -8.57 8.53 10.32
C GLN A 37 -7.56 7.39 10.43
N SER A 38 -7.50 6.78 11.61
CA SER A 38 -6.58 5.67 11.82
C SER A 38 -6.91 4.58 10.81
N ALA A 39 -5.89 3.89 10.30
CA ALA A 39 -6.11 2.79 9.34
C ALA A 39 -7.16 1.79 9.86
N ALA A 40 -7.18 1.55 11.18
CA ALA A 40 -8.17 0.72 11.85
C ALA A 40 -9.61 1.31 11.80
N ALA A 41 -9.78 2.63 11.86
CA ALA A 41 -11.10 3.25 11.71
C ALA A 41 -11.62 3.11 10.28
N VAL A 42 -10.75 3.27 9.28
CA VAL A 42 -11.10 3.08 7.86
C VAL A 42 -11.48 1.63 7.56
N LEU A 43 -10.78 0.66 8.18
CA LEU A 43 -11.15 -0.76 8.03
C LEU A 43 -12.53 -1.05 8.65
N ARG A 44 -12.80 -0.54 9.84
CA ARG A 44 -14.11 -0.72 10.51
C ARG A 44 -15.27 -0.08 9.73
N THR A 45 -15.10 1.14 9.21
CA THR A 45 -16.14 1.78 8.39
C THR A 45 -16.38 1.01 7.10
N ARG A 46 -15.33 0.43 6.51
CA ARG A 46 -15.44 -0.42 5.33
C ARG A 46 -16.15 -1.74 5.64
N GLU A 47 -15.91 -2.36 6.78
CA GLU A 47 -16.63 -3.56 7.20
C GLU A 47 -18.12 -3.30 7.40
N ALA A 48 -18.48 -2.20 8.08
CA ALA A 48 -19.87 -1.79 8.23
C ALA A 48 -20.55 -1.48 6.88
N ALA A 49 -19.82 -0.87 5.94
CA ALA A 49 -20.29 -0.65 4.57
C ALA A 49 -20.56 -1.97 3.83
N VAL A 50 -19.68 -2.95 3.98
CA VAL A 50 -19.85 -4.28 3.37
C VAL A 50 -21.09 -4.98 3.91
N GLU A 51 -21.30 -4.98 5.23
CA GLU A 51 -22.48 -5.60 5.85
C GLU A 51 -23.78 -5.00 5.33
N ARG A 52 -23.84 -3.67 5.21
CA ARG A 52 -25.00 -2.97 4.68
C ARG A 52 -25.28 -3.33 3.22
N ILE A 53 -24.24 -3.42 2.39
CA ILE A 53 -24.38 -3.81 0.98
C ILE A 53 -24.81 -5.28 0.89
N GLN A 54 -24.27 -6.16 1.73
CA GLN A 54 -24.64 -7.57 1.75
C GLN A 54 -26.13 -7.78 2.11
N GLN A 55 -26.69 -6.94 3.00
CA GLN A 55 -28.12 -6.96 3.33
C GLN A 55 -29.01 -6.57 2.14
N MET A 56 -28.55 -5.65 1.27
CA MET A 56 -29.29 -5.20 0.08
C MET A 56 -29.08 -6.14 -1.12
N PHE A 57 -27.89 -6.75 -1.23
CA PHE A 57 -27.47 -7.55 -2.37
C PHE A 57 -26.84 -8.88 -1.91
N PRO A 58 -27.64 -9.83 -1.40
CA PRO A 58 -27.14 -11.11 -0.88
C PRO A 58 -26.45 -11.98 -1.94
N GLN A 59 -26.75 -11.77 -3.21
CA GLN A 59 -26.15 -12.48 -4.35
C GLN A 59 -24.72 -12.07 -4.68
N VAL A 60 -24.22 -10.97 -4.10
CA VAL A 60 -22.87 -10.47 -4.39
C VAL A 60 -21.90 -10.96 -3.31
N ASP A 61 -20.76 -11.48 -3.75
CA ASP A 61 -19.71 -11.94 -2.84
C ASP A 61 -19.12 -10.80 -2.00
N ARG A 62 -18.98 -11.06 -0.69
CA ARG A 62 -18.32 -10.16 0.27
C ARG A 62 -16.94 -9.68 -0.20
N ARG A 63 -16.16 -10.57 -0.82
CA ARG A 63 -14.80 -10.28 -1.32
C ARG A 63 -14.82 -9.23 -2.44
N THR A 64 -15.81 -9.33 -3.33
CA THR A 64 -16.00 -8.42 -4.46
C THR A 64 -16.45 -7.04 -3.98
N ILE A 65 -17.37 -7.00 -3.00
CA ILE A 65 -17.81 -5.75 -2.36
C ILE A 65 -16.65 -5.06 -1.66
N LEU A 66 -15.85 -5.83 -0.88
CA LEU A 66 -14.65 -5.29 -0.24
C LEU A 66 -13.72 -4.67 -1.27
N TRP A 67 -13.38 -5.39 -2.33
CA TRP A 67 -12.50 -4.89 -3.38
C TRP A 67 -13.02 -3.60 -4.03
N ASP A 68 -14.31 -3.54 -4.34
CA ASP A 68 -14.94 -2.35 -4.92
C ASP A 68 -14.89 -1.14 -3.97
N LEU A 69 -15.19 -1.35 -2.69
CA LEU A 69 -15.07 -0.32 -1.65
C LEU A 69 -13.63 0.16 -1.47
N GLN A 70 -12.61 -0.69 -1.72
CA GLN A 70 -11.21 -0.27 -1.66
C GLN A 70 -10.90 0.80 -2.71
N ARG A 71 -11.35 0.56 -3.94
CA ARG A 71 -11.05 1.44 -5.08
C ARG A 71 -11.93 2.69 -5.08
N ASN A 72 -13.15 2.59 -4.55
CA ASN A 72 -14.12 3.69 -4.49
C ASN A 72 -14.06 4.49 -3.18
N GLY A 73 -13.02 4.32 -2.36
CA GLY A 73 -12.82 5.11 -1.14
C GLY A 73 -13.88 4.88 -0.05
N GLY A 74 -14.50 3.69 0.00
CA GLY A 74 -15.52 3.34 1.00
C GLY A 74 -16.92 3.88 0.71
N ASN A 75 -17.18 4.40 -0.50
CA ASN A 75 -18.51 4.91 -0.87
C ASN A 75 -19.50 3.76 -1.15
N ILE A 76 -20.51 3.63 -0.28
CA ILE A 76 -21.58 2.62 -0.37
C ILE A 76 -22.45 2.85 -1.62
N GLN A 77 -22.80 4.11 -1.92
CA GLN A 77 -23.71 4.45 -3.02
C GLN A 77 -23.09 4.13 -4.38
N ALA A 78 -21.82 4.51 -4.57
CA ALA A 78 -21.08 4.19 -5.79
C ALA A 78 -20.97 2.67 -6.01
N THR A 79 -20.81 1.91 -4.92
CA THR A 79 -20.75 0.45 -4.97
C THR A 79 -22.11 -0.14 -5.32
N SER A 80 -23.21 0.35 -4.72
CA SER A 80 -24.56 -0.13 -5.04
C SER A 80 -24.99 0.19 -6.47
N GLU A 81 -24.68 1.38 -6.98
CA GLU A 81 -24.96 1.73 -8.38
C GLU A 81 -24.22 0.81 -9.36
N ARG A 82 -22.97 0.46 -9.05
CA ARG A 82 -22.17 -0.44 -9.88
C ARG A 82 -22.66 -1.89 -9.85
N ILE A 83 -23.16 -2.33 -8.69
CA ILE A 83 -23.85 -3.63 -8.56
C ILE A 83 -25.09 -3.66 -9.45
N LEU A 84 -25.92 -2.61 -9.38
CA LEU A 84 -27.13 -2.49 -10.19
C LEU A 84 -26.83 -2.40 -11.69
N ALA A 85 -25.74 -1.73 -12.07
CA ALA A 85 -25.28 -1.64 -13.46
C ALA A 85 -24.64 -2.95 -13.97
N GLY A 86 -24.42 -3.95 -13.11
CA GLY A 86 -23.77 -5.21 -13.46
C GLY A 86 -22.30 -5.07 -13.88
N ARG A 87 -21.61 -4.02 -13.43
CA ARG A 87 -20.21 -3.71 -13.78
C ARG A 87 -19.24 -4.00 -12.61
N MET A 88 -19.46 -5.11 -11.91
CA MET A 88 -18.61 -5.51 -10.78
C MET A 88 -17.33 -6.19 -11.28
N GLU A 89 -16.18 -5.70 -10.82
CA GLU A 89 -14.88 -6.26 -11.20
C GLU A 89 -14.52 -7.42 -10.27
N ALA A 90 -14.14 -8.56 -10.85
CA ALA A 90 -13.68 -9.70 -10.08
C ALA A 90 -12.37 -9.35 -9.35
N PRO A 91 -12.30 -9.49 -8.02
CA PRO A 91 -11.08 -9.18 -7.28
C PRO A 91 -9.92 -10.10 -7.71
N PRO A 92 -8.71 -9.55 -7.88
CA PRO A 92 -7.54 -10.35 -8.26
C PRO A 92 -7.29 -11.45 -7.22
N ILE A 93 -6.70 -12.57 -7.65
CA ILE A 93 -6.41 -13.72 -6.76
C ILE A 93 -5.46 -13.35 -5.60
N THR A 94 -4.70 -12.26 -5.74
CA THR A 94 -3.80 -11.73 -4.72
C THR A 94 -4.51 -10.90 -3.65
N PHE A 95 -5.80 -10.57 -3.84
CA PHE A 95 -6.57 -9.83 -2.85
C PHE A 95 -6.99 -10.79 -1.73
N GLN A 96 -6.25 -10.73 -0.62
CA GLN A 96 -6.61 -11.38 0.64
C GLN A 96 -7.39 -10.38 1.51
N PRO A 97 -8.72 -10.54 1.63
CA PRO A 97 -9.50 -9.70 2.52
C PRO A 97 -9.12 -9.97 3.98
N PRO A 98 -9.19 -8.95 4.86
CA PRO A 98 -9.04 -9.17 6.30
C PRO A 98 -10.10 -10.16 6.80
N PRO A 99 -9.76 -11.03 7.78
CA PRO A 99 -10.71 -12.00 8.32
C PRO A 99 -11.92 -11.26 8.93
N PRO A 100 -13.14 -11.82 8.80
CA PRO A 100 -14.34 -11.18 9.33
C PRO A 100 -14.25 -11.03 10.86
N PRO A 101 -14.75 -9.92 11.44
CA PRO A 101 -14.82 -9.77 12.88
C PRO A 101 -15.71 -10.86 13.48
N GLY A 102 -15.15 -11.67 14.39
CA GLY A 102 -15.85 -12.80 15.04
C GLY A 102 -15.35 -14.19 14.63
N ALA A 103 -14.51 -14.30 13.60
CA ALA A 103 -13.73 -15.52 13.39
C ALA A 103 -12.54 -15.53 14.36
N ASN A 104 -12.75 -16.07 15.57
CA ASN A 104 -11.66 -16.50 16.44
C ASN A 104 -10.86 -17.58 15.72
N ASN A 105 -9.87 -17.18 14.92
CA ASN A 105 -8.74 -18.01 14.57
C ASN A 105 -7.49 -17.17 14.62
N ALA A 106 -6.56 -17.62 15.45
CA ALA A 106 -5.23 -17.06 15.61
C ALA A 106 -4.54 -16.92 14.24
N ALA A 107 -4.31 -15.68 13.83
CA ALA A 107 -3.24 -15.32 12.92
C ALA A 107 -2.52 -14.11 13.50
N SER A 108 -2.10 -14.25 14.76
CA SER A 108 -0.92 -13.58 15.23
C SER A 108 0.23 -13.99 14.31
N SER A 109 0.90 -12.99 13.78
CA SER A 109 2.21 -13.09 13.14
C SER A 109 3.17 -13.87 14.04
N SER A 110 3.21 -15.18 13.85
CA SER A 110 4.25 -16.05 14.39
C SER A 110 4.99 -16.62 13.19
N SER A 111 6.22 -16.13 13.03
CA SER A 111 7.26 -16.77 12.25
C SER A 111 7.50 -18.17 12.82
N THR A 112 6.75 -19.15 12.33
CA THR A 112 7.09 -20.57 12.48
C THR A 112 8.05 -20.93 11.33
N PRO A 113 9.14 -21.67 11.62
CA PRO A 113 10.01 -22.16 10.55
C PRO A 113 9.20 -23.20 9.79
N ALA A 114 8.74 -22.83 8.59
CA ALA A 114 8.10 -23.75 7.69
C ALA A 114 9.06 -24.91 7.43
N LYS A 115 8.66 -26.11 7.85
CA LYS A 115 9.15 -27.38 7.34
C LYS A 115 9.13 -27.27 5.81
N SER A 116 10.28 -27.50 5.18
CA SER A 116 10.52 -27.36 3.74
C SER A 116 9.30 -27.83 2.94
N PRO A 117 8.65 -26.96 2.14
CA PRO A 117 7.63 -27.44 1.23
C PRO A 117 8.29 -28.44 0.29
N GLU A 118 7.68 -29.62 0.16
CA GLU A 118 8.03 -30.57 -0.89
C GLU A 118 8.15 -29.80 -2.21
N LYS A 119 9.26 -30.06 -2.88
CA LYS A 119 9.72 -29.37 -4.08
C LYS A 119 8.52 -29.21 -5.04
N PRO A 120 8.03 -27.99 -5.31
CA PRO A 120 6.99 -27.85 -6.32
C PRO A 120 7.59 -28.30 -7.66
N THR A 121 6.81 -29.04 -8.46
CA THR A 121 7.08 -29.45 -9.86
C THR A 121 7.23 -28.25 -10.82
N GLN A 122 7.59 -27.07 -10.30
CA GLN A 122 7.93 -25.92 -11.11
C GLN A 122 9.41 -25.97 -11.47
N PRO A 123 9.77 -25.70 -12.74
CA PRO A 123 11.15 -25.68 -13.17
C PRO A 123 11.95 -24.66 -12.34
N ASP A 124 13.17 -25.03 -11.92
CA ASP A 124 14.05 -24.20 -11.10
C ASP A 124 14.13 -22.77 -11.67
N LEU A 125 14.14 -21.75 -10.79
CA LEU A 125 14.17 -20.34 -11.22
C LEU A 125 15.34 -20.02 -12.16
N ILE A 126 16.45 -20.74 -12.01
CA ILE A 126 17.63 -20.67 -12.88
C ILE A 126 17.26 -21.06 -14.32
N THR A 127 16.53 -22.16 -14.50
CA THR A 127 16.09 -22.63 -15.81
C THR A 127 15.03 -21.71 -16.41
N ARG A 128 14.07 -21.26 -15.59
CA ARG A 128 13.01 -20.33 -16.00
C ARG A 128 13.56 -19.01 -16.54
N TYR A 129 14.62 -18.49 -15.93
CA TYR A 129 15.23 -17.21 -16.32
C TYR A 129 16.54 -17.35 -17.09
N LYS A 130 16.89 -18.57 -17.54
CA LYS A 130 18.10 -18.85 -18.33
C LYS A 130 19.37 -18.28 -17.69
N LEU A 131 19.52 -18.44 -16.37
CA LEU A 131 20.66 -17.90 -15.59
C LEU A 131 21.88 -18.82 -15.59
N GLN A 132 21.86 -19.93 -16.33
CA GLN A 132 22.92 -20.94 -16.37
C GLN A 132 24.28 -20.37 -16.81
N ASP A 133 24.28 -19.49 -17.81
CA ASP A 133 25.51 -18.86 -18.32
C ASP A 133 26.13 -17.92 -17.29
N LYS A 134 25.29 -17.17 -16.56
CA LYS A 134 25.72 -16.27 -15.49
C LYS A 134 26.33 -17.04 -14.32
N ILE A 135 25.78 -18.20 -13.96
CA ILE A 135 26.36 -19.09 -12.95
C ILE A 135 27.76 -19.56 -13.39
N SER A 136 27.90 -19.98 -14.64
CA SER A 136 29.17 -20.47 -15.20
C SER A 136 30.25 -19.39 -15.28
N ALA A 137 29.86 -18.12 -15.50
CA ALA A 137 30.74 -16.97 -15.45
C ALA A 137 31.07 -16.57 -13.99
N GLN A 138 30.09 -16.61 -13.10
CA GLN A 138 30.22 -16.22 -11.71
C GLN A 138 31.02 -17.22 -10.88
N GLN A 139 30.98 -18.51 -11.23
CA GLN A 139 31.85 -19.54 -10.65
C GLN A 139 33.33 -19.31 -11.02
N ARG A 140 33.60 -18.71 -12.19
CA ARG A 140 34.95 -18.25 -12.57
C ARG A 140 35.37 -16.95 -11.87
N GLN A 141 34.41 -16.15 -11.39
CA GLN A 141 34.66 -14.89 -10.65
C GLN A 141 34.61 -15.07 -9.13
N ALA A 142 34.30 -16.27 -8.63
CA ALA A 142 34.15 -16.56 -7.19
C ALA A 142 35.47 -16.53 -6.40
N GLU A 143 36.62 -16.37 -7.06
CA GLU A 143 37.93 -16.20 -6.41
C GLU A 143 38.37 -14.73 -6.28
N ALA A 144 37.62 -13.74 -6.81
CA ALA A 144 38.11 -12.36 -6.90
C ALA A 144 37.33 -11.28 -6.12
N ASP A 145 36.09 -11.52 -5.66
CA ASP A 145 35.28 -10.42 -5.10
C ASP A 145 34.48 -10.81 -3.86
N ALA A 146 35.14 -10.78 -2.71
CA ALA A 146 34.50 -10.80 -1.39
C ALA A 146 34.39 -9.39 -0.75
N ALA A 147 34.71 -8.30 -1.48
CA ALA A 147 34.83 -6.97 -0.90
C ALA A 147 34.08 -5.82 -1.61
N ALA A 148 33.31 -6.06 -2.68
CA ALA A 148 32.76 -4.97 -3.51
C ALA A 148 31.22 -4.85 -3.57
N GLU A 149 30.45 -5.46 -2.65
CA GLU A 149 28.97 -5.41 -2.70
C GLU A 149 28.29 -4.38 -1.78
N LYS A 150 29.04 -3.56 -1.01
CA LYS A 150 28.42 -2.55 -0.12
C LYS A 150 28.32 -1.13 -0.69
N GLU A 151 28.87 -0.85 -1.87
CA GLU A 151 28.92 0.52 -2.40
C GLU A 151 27.95 0.85 -3.55
N LYS A 152 27.35 -0.15 -4.22
CA LYS A 152 26.39 0.11 -5.31
C LYS A 152 24.93 0.30 -4.88
N GLU A 153 24.60 0.09 -3.60
CA GLU A 153 23.24 0.34 -3.07
C GLU A 153 22.90 1.83 -2.92
N LYS A 154 23.87 2.74 -2.92
CA LYS A 154 23.60 4.17 -2.72
C LYS A 154 23.28 4.95 -4.00
N ALA A 155 23.52 4.40 -5.20
CA ALA A 155 23.33 5.12 -6.46
C ALA A 155 22.02 4.81 -7.21
N ALA A 156 21.22 3.82 -6.77
CA ALA A 156 20.02 3.37 -7.48
C ALA A 156 18.70 3.66 -6.73
N LYS A 157 18.65 4.75 -5.95
CA LYS A 157 17.49 5.10 -5.11
C LYS A 157 16.31 5.74 -5.87
N GLY A 158 16.38 5.80 -7.20
CA GLY A 158 15.33 6.34 -8.06
C GLY A 158 14.80 5.26 -9.00
N TRP A 159 13.48 5.09 -9.06
CA TRP A 159 12.87 4.39 -10.16
C TRP A 159 13.17 5.19 -11.45
N SER A 160 13.80 4.59 -12.48
CA SER A 160 14.02 5.30 -13.75
C SER A 160 12.70 5.71 -14.40
N SER A 161 12.58 6.95 -14.89
CA SER A 161 11.37 7.43 -15.56
C SER A 161 11.10 6.67 -16.88
N ASN A 162 12.17 6.21 -17.54
CA ASN A 162 12.10 5.41 -18.76
C ASN A 162 11.66 3.97 -18.46
N ARG A 163 10.64 3.49 -19.18
CA ARG A 163 10.03 2.16 -19.02
C ARG A 163 11.02 1.03 -19.27
N ASP A 164 11.82 1.12 -20.32
CA ASP A 164 12.73 0.04 -20.73
C ASP A 164 13.92 -0.07 -19.77
N GLU A 165 14.48 1.05 -19.35
CA GLU A 165 15.50 1.12 -18.29
C GLU A 165 14.96 0.51 -16.98
N ARG A 166 13.71 0.87 -16.62
CA ARG A 166 12.99 0.35 -15.44
C ARG A 166 12.89 -1.17 -15.49
N GLN A 167 12.46 -1.71 -16.63
CA GLN A 167 12.31 -3.15 -16.81
C GLN A 167 13.67 -3.86 -16.73
N SER A 168 14.70 -3.31 -17.38
CA SER A 168 16.05 -3.87 -17.34
C SER A 168 16.64 -3.88 -15.92
N LEU A 169 16.43 -2.81 -15.15
CA LEU A 169 16.92 -2.70 -13.77
C LEU A 169 16.22 -3.69 -12.84
N LEU A 170 14.89 -3.82 -12.96
CA LEU A 170 14.15 -4.82 -12.19
C LEU A 170 14.58 -6.24 -12.54
N GLN A 171 14.81 -6.52 -13.82
CA GLN A 171 15.29 -7.82 -14.27
C GLN A 171 16.67 -8.13 -13.69
N LYS A 172 17.60 -7.18 -13.74
CA LYS A 172 18.93 -7.31 -13.12
C LYS A 172 18.83 -7.59 -11.62
N ARG A 173 18.05 -6.79 -10.88
CA ARG A 173 17.86 -6.95 -9.44
C ARG A 173 17.23 -8.31 -9.08
N ARG A 174 16.28 -8.79 -9.89
CA ARG A 174 15.68 -10.12 -9.73
C ARG A 174 16.72 -11.21 -9.94
N ASP A 175 17.48 -11.14 -11.03
CA ASP A 175 18.50 -12.13 -11.37
C ASP A 175 19.60 -12.16 -10.28
N GLU A 176 20.04 -11.00 -9.78
CA GLU A 176 20.99 -10.87 -8.66
C GLU A 176 20.46 -11.52 -7.38
N MET A 177 19.20 -11.27 -7.03
CA MET A 177 18.56 -11.86 -5.85
C MET A 177 18.52 -13.39 -5.93
N ILE A 178 18.23 -13.95 -7.11
CA ILE A 178 18.20 -15.41 -7.32
C ILE A 178 19.60 -16.01 -7.11
N LEU A 179 20.64 -15.37 -7.67
CA LEU A 179 22.02 -15.83 -7.54
C LEU A 179 22.54 -15.71 -6.10
N ALA A 180 22.24 -14.60 -5.41
CA ALA A 180 22.61 -14.40 -4.01
C ALA A 180 21.89 -15.39 -3.08
N ALA A 181 20.61 -15.67 -3.31
CA ALA A 181 19.85 -16.66 -2.57
C ALA A 181 20.47 -18.07 -2.71
N ARG A 182 20.88 -18.43 -3.93
CA ARG A 182 21.59 -19.70 -4.20
C ARG A 182 22.90 -19.79 -3.42
N ARG A 183 23.76 -18.77 -3.50
CA ARG A 183 25.03 -18.73 -2.75
C ARG A 183 24.81 -18.90 -1.24
N LYS A 184 23.80 -18.20 -0.70
CA LYS A 184 23.44 -18.29 0.72
C LYS A 184 22.94 -19.69 1.10
N MET A 185 22.24 -20.38 0.20
CA MET A 185 21.80 -21.76 0.40
C MET A 185 22.99 -22.73 0.34
N GLU A 186 23.87 -22.58 -0.66
CA GLU A 186 25.09 -23.39 -0.80
C GLU A 186 25.99 -23.28 0.44
N ALA A 187 26.21 -22.05 0.93
CA ALA A 187 26.97 -21.81 2.16
C ALA A 187 26.34 -22.45 3.41
N LYS A 188 25.01 -22.42 3.52
CA LYS A 188 24.29 -23.10 4.62
C LYS A 188 24.42 -24.62 4.54
N ILE A 189 24.29 -25.20 3.35
CA ILE A 189 24.46 -26.64 3.14
C ILE A 189 25.90 -27.07 3.44
N ALA A 190 26.89 -26.25 3.05
CA ALA A 190 28.29 -26.51 3.38
C ALA A 190 28.54 -26.46 4.89
N ALA A 191 27.97 -25.48 5.60
CA ALA A 191 28.09 -25.35 7.04
C ALA A 191 27.36 -26.46 7.83
N GLU A 192 26.27 -27.01 7.30
CA GLU A 192 25.54 -28.14 7.91
C GLU A 192 26.26 -29.49 7.69
N LYS A 193 27.07 -29.59 6.63
CA LYS A 193 27.84 -30.81 6.30
C LYS A 193 29.21 -30.88 6.95
N ALA A 194 29.70 -29.79 7.53
CA ALA A 194 30.97 -29.69 8.25
C ALA A 194 30.76 -29.87 9.76
#